data_AF-A0A6A5RA14-F1
#
_entry.id   AF-A0A6A5RA14-F1
#
_cell.length_a   1.000
_cell.length_b   1.000
_cell.length_c   1.000
_cell.angle_alpha   90.00
_cell.angle_beta   90.00
_cell.angle_gamma   90.00
#
_symmetry.space_group_name_H-M   'P 1'
#
loop_
_entity.id
_entity.type
_entity.pdbx_description
1 polymer ?
#
loop_
_entity_poly.entity_id
_entity_poly.type
_entity_poly.pdbx_seq_one_letter_code
_entity_poly.pdbx_strand_id
1 'polypeptide(L)'
;MPPRRTRQEAVALNGLGSPGDGGAKHPRTSPRGSHLQPVSSFWYLTLDRGKQRIRMLRIHRPVDVCNAPIKGDLLTFGHEAAPPSHALSYTWKSQENMQTLKMNDRALDIGSNMFKFFEEFRKHHCSLCSEQCWLCVDQVCTDKNDILERNHQVNMMAAIYSEARSTIVWLA
;
A
#
# COMPACT_ATOMS: atom_id res chain seq x y z
N MET A 1 9.72 -18.96 37.17
CA MET A 1 10.41 -20.27 37.29
C MET A 1 10.38 -20.97 35.94
N PRO A 2 11.45 -21.70 35.55
CA PRO A 2 11.88 -21.83 34.14
C PRO A 2 11.39 -23.12 33.45
N PRO A 3 11.64 -23.27 32.14
CA PRO A 3 12.01 -24.57 31.57
C PRO A 3 13.47 -24.51 31.09
N ARG A 4 14.42 -25.12 31.80
CA ARG A 4 14.94 -26.48 31.62
C ARG A 4 15.38 -26.79 30.17
N ARG A 5 16.68 -26.61 29.93
CA ARG A 5 17.46 -27.33 28.92
C ARG A 5 17.44 -28.82 29.24
N THR A 6 17.23 -29.66 28.23
CA THR A 6 17.65 -31.05 28.26
C THR A 6 18.48 -31.33 27.01
N ARG A 7 19.62 -31.97 27.27
CA ARG A 7 20.75 -32.26 26.40
C ARG A 7 20.65 -33.72 25.96
N GLN A 8 21.01 -33.96 24.69
CA GLN A 8 21.59 -35.16 24.05
C GLN A 8 21.11 -36.55 24.45
N GLU A 9 20.91 -37.40 23.44
CA GLU A 9 21.61 -38.68 23.36
C GLU A 9 21.77 -39.14 21.90
N ALA A 10 22.84 -39.88 21.64
CA ALA A 10 23.39 -40.28 20.35
C ALA A 10 23.50 -41.82 20.29
N VAL A 11 24.15 -42.34 19.21
CA VAL A 11 24.73 -43.71 19.02
C VAL A 11 23.75 -44.71 18.36
N ALA A 12 24.07 -45.57 17.37
CA ALA A 12 25.23 -45.93 16.53
C ALA A 12 24.70 -46.68 15.27
N LEU A 13 25.27 -46.45 14.07
CA LEU A 13 26.09 -47.37 13.24
C LEU A 13 25.53 -48.76 12.90
N ASN A 14 25.29 -49.02 11.60
CA ASN A 14 26.09 -49.96 10.77
C ASN A 14 25.46 -50.19 9.39
N GLY A 15 26.31 -50.36 8.36
CA GLY A 15 25.90 -50.96 7.08
C GLY A 15 26.70 -50.51 5.85
N LEU A 16 27.85 -51.13 5.61
CA LEU A 16 28.72 -51.00 4.42
C LEU A 16 28.09 -51.61 3.15
N GLY A 17 28.31 -50.95 2.01
CA GLY A 17 28.16 -51.51 0.66
C GLY A 17 28.68 -50.54 -0.41
N SER A 18 29.85 -50.83 -1.00
CA SER A 18 30.49 -50.09 -2.12
C SER A 18 30.12 -50.73 -3.49
N PRO A 19 30.77 -50.36 -4.61
CA PRO A 19 30.54 -49.18 -5.44
C PRO A 19 30.06 -49.55 -6.87
N GLY A 20 29.44 -48.60 -7.58
CA GLY A 20 29.09 -48.75 -9.00
C GLY A 20 29.29 -47.42 -9.73
N ASP A 21 30.34 -47.37 -10.54
CA ASP A 21 30.75 -46.29 -11.42
C ASP A 21 29.84 -46.16 -12.66
N GLY A 22 29.73 -44.96 -13.23
CA GLY A 22 29.23 -44.75 -14.58
C GLY A 22 28.21 -43.62 -14.76
N GLY A 23 28.67 -42.50 -15.31
CA GLY A 23 27.85 -41.69 -16.22
C GLY A 23 27.52 -40.27 -15.77
N ALA A 24 28.35 -39.33 -16.21
CA ALA A 24 28.07 -37.90 -16.18
C ALA A 24 26.74 -37.54 -16.85
N LYS A 25 25.99 -36.60 -16.23
CA LYS A 25 25.33 -35.47 -16.90
C LYS A 25 24.88 -34.43 -15.87
N HIS A 26 25.42 -33.22 -16.02
CA HIS A 26 25.12 -32.03 -15.24
C HIS A 26 23.61 -31.78 -15.06
N PRO A 27 23.17 -31.31 -13.88
CA PRO A 27 21.81 -30.81 -13.69
C PRO A 27 21.67 -29.47 -14.42
N ARG A 28 20.87 -29.42 -15.47
CA ARG A 28 20.29 -28.16 -15.94
C ARG A 28 19.25 -27.76 -14.91
N THR A 29 19.69 -26.95 -13.95
CA THR A 29 18.84 -26.19 -13.04
C THR A 29 17.89 -25.33 -13.88
N SER A 30 16.61 -25.70 -13.91
CA SER A 30 15.55 -24.79 -14.34
C SER A 30 15.57 -23.57 -13.40
N PRO A 31 15.58 -22.33 -13.90
CA PRO A 31 15.37 -21.19 -13.04
C PRO A 31 13.96 -21.32 -12.47
N ARG A 32 13.89 -21.38 -11.15
CA ARG A 32 12.68 -21.31 -10.35
C ARG A 32 11.93 -20.06 -10.79
N GLY A 33 10.88 -20.23 -11.58
CA GLY A 33 9.99 -19.15 -11.98
C GLY A 33 9.49 -18.48 -10.72
N SER A 34 9.89 -17.22 -10.52
CA SER A 34 9.26 -16.35 -9.55
C SER A 34 7.79 -16.29 -9.93
N HIS A 35 6.95 -16.89 -9.09
CA HIS A 35 5.51 -16.82 -9.23
C HIS A 35 5.12 -15.36 -8.95
N LEU A 36 5.15 -14.54 -10.00
CA LEU A 36 4.55 -13.21 -10.01
C LEU A 36 3.06 -13.45 -9.84
N GLN A 37 2.57 -13.33 -8.60
CA GLN A 37 1.15 -13.26 -8.34
C GLN A 37 0.57 -12.16 -9.23
N PRO A 38 -0.50 -12.43 -10.00
CA PRO A 38 -1.15 -11.40 -10.79
C PRO A 38 -1.49 -10.25 -9.85
N VAL A 39 -0.93 -9.06 -10.11
CA VAL A 39 -1.28 -7.90 -9.30
C VAL A 39 -2.71 -7.55 -9.68
N SER A 40 -3.64 -7.75 -8.75
CA SER A 40 -5.04 -7.43 -9.00
C SER A 40 -5.18 -5.92 -9.23
N SER A 41 -5.89 -5.54 -10.29
CA SER A 41 -6.21 -4.15 -10.59
C SER A 41 -7.05 -3.54 -9.46
N PHE A 42 -6.82 -2.24 -9.22
CA PHE A 42 -7.58 -1.48 -8.24
C PHE A 42 -9.01 -1.21 -8.72
N TRP A 43 -9.95 -1.29 -7.78
CA TRP A 43 -11.34 -0.88 -7.96
C TRP A 43 -11.86 -0.26 -6.67
N TYR A 44 -12.83 0.63 -6.80
CA TYR A 44 -13.43 1.33 -5.68
C TYR A 44 -14.62 0.57 -5.11
N LEU A 45 -14.68 0.45 -3.79
CA LEU A 45 -15.91 0.02 -3.14
C LEU A 45 -16.98 1.10 -3.35
N THR A 46 -18.13 0.72 -3.91
CA THR A 46 -19.25 1.63 -4.17
C THR A 46 -19.68 2.32 -2.89
N LEU A 47 -19.81 3.65 -2.93
CA LEU A 47 -20.32 4.42 -1.80
C LEU A 47 -21.86 4.33 -1.77
N ASP A 48 -22.40 4.13 -0.58
CA ASP A 48 -23.83 4.25 -0.33
C ASP A 48 -24.25 5.72 -0.52
N ARG A 49 -24.95 5.99 -1.61
CA ARG A 49 -25.36 7.33 -2.05
C ARG A 49 -26.40 7.98 -1.14
N GLY A 50 -27.09 7.21 -0.30
CA GLY A 50 -28.02 7.73 0.70
C GLY A 50 -27.33 8.29 1.94
N LYS A 51 -26.00 8.16 2.03
CA LYS A 51 -25.20 8.58 3.19
C LYS A 51 -24.05 9.46 2.74
N GLN A 52 -23.71 10.46 3.55
CA GLN A 52 -22.49 11.25 3.34
C GLN A 52 -21.28 10.39 3.71
N ARG A 53 -20.72 9.68 2.73
CA ARG A 53 -19.54 8.81 2.92
C ARG A 53 -18.34 9.39 2.20
N ILE A 54 -17.20 9.36 2.85
CA ILE A 54 -15.94 9.84 2.31
C ILE A 54 -14.89 8.73 2.36
N ARG A 55 -13.94 8.76 1.42
CA ARG A 55 -12.78 7.88 1.48
C ARG A 55 -11.58 8.65 2.01
N MET A 56 -10.81 8.00 2.88
CA MET A 56 -9.55 8.53 3.35
C MET A 56 -8.47 7.49 3.10
N LEU A 57 -7.31 7.97 2.68
CA LEU A 57 -6.14 7.14 2.47
C LEU A 57 -5.15 7.27 3.62
N ARG A 58 -4.46 6.18 3.92
CA ARG A 58 -3.35 6.15 4.87
C ARG A 58 -2.16 5.49 4.20
N ILE A 59 -1.02 6.17 4.20
CA ILE A 59 0.24 5.58 3.73
C ILE A 59 0.91 4.82 4.88
N HIS A 60 1.36 3.60 4.61
CA HIS A 60 2.05 2.77 5.60
C HIS A 60 3.48 3.27 5.82
N ARG A 61 3.95 3.19 7.07
CA ARG A 61 5.36 3.45 7.37
C ARG A 61 6.24 2.41 6.67
N PRO A 62 7.40 2.79 6.11
CA PRO A 62 8.35 1.82 5.59
C PRO A 62 8.86 0.95 6.75
N VAL A 63 8.75 -0.38 6.60
CA VAL A 63 9.29 -1.34 7.57
C VAL A 63 10.80 -1.55 7.37
N ASP A 64 11.29 -1.42 6.13
CA ASP A 64 12.70 -1.60 5.75
C ASP A 64 13.14 -0.59 4.67
N VAL A 65 14.44 -0.29 4.64
CA VAL A 65 15.11 0.85 4.00
C VAL A 65 15.20 0.76 2.46
N CYS A 66 15.07 1.92 1.80
CA CYS A 66 15.33 2.22 0.38
C CYS A 66 14.52 1.44 -0.67
N ASN A 67 13.74 2.17 -1.48
CA ASN A 67 13.00 1.67 -2.65
C ASN A 67 11.86 0.65 -2.40
N ALA A 68 11.44 0.44 -1.16
CA ALA A 68 10.23 -0.34 -0.90
C ALA A 68 9.01 0.32 -1.58
N PRO A 69 8.12 -0.47 -2.23
CA PRO A 69 6.90 0.07 -2.84
C PRO A 69 6.06 0.86 -1.84
N ILE A 70 5.43 1.93 -2.29
CA ILE A 70 4.48 2.69 -1.46
C ILE A 70 3.23 1.82 -1.29
N LYS A 71 2.88 1.55 -0.02
CA LYS A 71 1.69 0.81 0.36
C LYS A 71 0.80 1.68 1.24
N GLY A 72 -0.50 1.44 1.17
CA GLY A 72 -1.46 2.12 2.01
C GLY A 72 -2.82 1.45 2.01
N ASP A 73 -3.71 2.04 2.81
CA ASP A 73 -5.11 1.67 2.89
C ASP A 73 -5.97 2.81 2.35
N LEU A 74 -7.05 2.46 1.66
CA LEU A 74 -8.13 3.38 1.31
C LEU A 74 -9.41 2.88 1.98
N LEU A 75 -9.85 3.59 3.02
CA LEU A 75 -11.02 3.19 3.81
C LEU A 75 -12.17 4.18 3.65
N THR A 76 -13.40 3.69 3.82
CA THR A 76 -14.62 4.48 3.73
C THR A 76 -15.18 4.78 5.11
N PHE A 77 -15.36 6.06 5.41
CA PHE A 77 -15.97 6.57 6.63
C PHE A 77 -17.30 7.25 6.34
N GLY A 78 -18.16 7.38 7.35
CA GLY A 78 -19.22 8.39 7.31
C GLY A 78 -18.58 9.74 7.61
N HIS A 79 -19.00 10.81 6.93
CA HIS A 79 -18.43 12.15 7.05
C HIS A 79 -18.26 12.59 8.51
N GLU A 80 -19.35 12.55 9.28
CA GLU A 80 -19.37 12.96 10.70
C GLU A 80 -18.58 12.03 11.64
N ALA A 81 -18.34 10.78 11.23
CA ALA A 81 -17.63 9.78 12.02
C ALA A 81 -16.19 9.55 11.53
N ALA A 82 -15.72 10.39 10.61
CA ALA A 82 -14.41 10.23 10.01
C ALA A 82 -13.31 10.64 11.01
N PRO A 83 -12.17 9.91 11.03
CA PRO A 83 -11.05 10.29 11.85
C PRO A 83 -10.45 11.62 11.36
N PRO A 84 -9.73 12.36 12.22
CA PRO A 84 -9.03 13.57 11.81
C PRO A 84 -8.09 13.28 10.62
N SER A 85 -8.22 14.09 9.58
CA SER A 85 -7.46 13.94 8.33
C SER A 85 -6.79 15.23 7.89
N HIS A 86 -5.82 15.13 7.01
CA HIS A 86 -5.29 16.26 6.25
C HIS A 86 -5.83 16.26 4.83
N ALA A 87 -6.21 17.43 4.32
CA ALA A 87 -6.57 17.58 2.91
C ALA A 87 -5.32 17.86 2.08
N LEU A 88 -5.22 17.33 0.85
CA LEU A 88 -4.15 17.65 -0.08
C LEU A 88 -4.61 18.68 -1.12
N SER A 89 -3.88 19.77 -1.22
CA SER A 89 -3.99 20.72 -2.34
C SER A 89 -2.75 20.60 -3.21
N TYR A 90 -2.93 20.39 -4.52
CA TYR A 90 -1.83 20.16 -5.46
C TYR A 90 -2.20 20.63 -6.87
N THR A 91 -1.18 20.85 -7.69
CA THR A 91 -1.37 21.17 -9.10
C THR A 91 -1.68 19.92 -9.92
N TRP A 92 -2.76 19.96 -10.67
CA TRP A 92 -3.12 18.91 -11.62
C TRP A 92 -2.16 18.98 -12.81
N LYS A 93 -1.29 17.98 -12.94
CA LYS A 93 -0.40 17.81 -14.10
C LYS A 93 -0.90 16.67 -14.97
N SER A 94 -0.45 16.61 -16.23
CA SER A 94 -0.76 15.49 -17.12
C SER A 94 -0.38 14.16 -16.46
N GLN A 95 -1.20 13.14 -16.66
CA GLN A 95 -0.96 11.77 -16.18
C GLN A 95 0.08 11.05 -17.06
N GLU A 96 1.22 11.70 -17.26
CA GLU A 96 2.36 11.12 -17.95
C GLU A 96 3.24 10.37 -16.94
N ASN A 97 3.89 9.31 -17.44
CA ASN A 97 4.76 8.44 -16.64
C ASN A 97 4.05 7.91 -15.40
N MET A 98 2.96 7.15 -15.61
CA MET A 98 2.20 6.53 -14.54
C MET A 98 3.11 5.67 -13.67
N GLN A 99 2.89 5.75 -12.36
CA GLN A 99 3.60 4.99 -11.34
C GLN A 99 2.59 4.25 -10.49
N THR A 100 2.94 3.05 -10.02
CA THR A 100 2.02 2.20 -9.29
C THR A 100 2.28 2.26 -7.78
N LEU A 101 1.21 2.45 -7.02
CA LEU A 101 1.19 2.25 -5.57
C LEU A 101 0.27 1.09 -5.21
N LYS A 102 0.49 0.49 -4.03
CA LYS A 102 -0.36 -0.60 -3.53
C LYS A 102 -1.38 -0.05 -2.54
N MET A 103 -2.66 -0.09 -2.88
CA MET A 103 -3.75 0.34 -2.00
C MET A 103 -4.71 -0.81 -1.75
N ASN A 104 -4.98 -1.12 -0.47
CA ASN A 104 -5.79 -2.28 -0.08
C ASN A 104 -5.34 -3.57 -0.80
N ASP A 105 -4.02 -3.78 -0.86
CA ASP A 105 -3.36 -4.87 -1.59
C ASP A 105 -3.54 -4.93 -3.12
N ARG A 106 -4.08 -3.88 -3.75
CA ARG A 106 -4.29 -3.77 -5.21
C ARG A 106 -3.39 -2.70 -5.83
N ALA A 107 -3.04 -2.86 -7.11
CA ALA A 107 -2.26 -1.87 -7.85
C ALA A 107 -3.14 -0.71 -8.31
N LEU A 108 -2.82 0.49 -7.83
CA LEU A 108 -3.42 1.74 -8.27
C LEU A 108 -2.36 2.60 -8.96
N ASP A 109 -2.59 2.89 -10.24
CA ASP A 109 -1.72 3.72 -11.04
C ASP A 109 -2.07 5.20 -10.87
N ILE A 110 -1.04 6.01 -10.62
CA ILE A 110 -1.16 7.44 -10.40
C ILE A 110 -0.12 8.20 -11.22
N GLY A 111 -0.38 9.48 -11.49
CA GLY A 111 0.58 10.32 -12.21
C GLY A 111 1.87 10.52 -11.41
N SER A 112 3.00 10.66 -12.12
CA SER A 112 4.32 10.86 -11.52
C SER A 112 4.39 11.99 -10.49
N ASN A 113 3.65 13.09 -10.70
CA ASN A 113 3.55 14.18 -9.72
C ASN A 113 3.00 13.72 -8.36
N MET A 114 1.89 13.00 -8.40
CA MET A 114 1.25 12.48 -7.19
C MET A 114 2.11 11.38 -6.53
N PHE A 115 2.85 10.62 -7.33
CA PHE A 115 3.74 9.60 -6.81
C PHE A 115 4.87 10.23 -6.00
N LYS A 116 5.51 11.28 -6.53
CA LYS A 116 6.51 12.08 -5.82
C LYS A 116 5.96 12.66 -4.52
N PHE A 117 4.73 13.18 -4.52
CA PHE A 117 4.08 13.61 -3.30
C PHE A 117 4.05 12.50 -2.24
N PHE A 118 3.60 11.29 -2.59
CA PHE A 118 3.55 10.19 -1.63
C PHE A 118 4.93 9.71 -1.19
N GLU A 119 5.96 9.78 -2.04
CA GLU A 119 7.34 9.52 -1.64
C GLU A 119 7.82 10.50 -0.56
N GLU A 120 7.65 11.81 -0.80
CA GLU A 120 8.06 12.84 0.15
C GLU A 120 7.22 12.81 1.42
N PHE A 121 5.90 12.63 1.29
CA PHE A 121 5.00 12.46 2.42
C PHE A 121 5.43 11.27 3.30
N ARG A 122 5.78 10.14 2.68
CA ARG A 122 6.26 8.95 3.41
C ARG A 122 7.59 9.19 4.12
N LYS A 123 8.51 9.97 3.53
CA LYS A 123 9.82 10.30 4.15
C LYS A 123 9.68 11.22 5.37
N HIS A 124 8.80 12.21 5.29
CA HIS A 124 8.77 13.31 6.26
C HIS A 124 7.65 13.21 7.30
N HIS A 125 6.49 12.64 6.95
CA HIS A 125 5.31 12.65 7.84
C HIS A 125 5.07 11.33 8.56
N CYS A 126 5.52 10.20 8.01
CA CYS A 126 5.37 8.91 8.68
C CYS A 126 6.21 8.79 9.96
N SER A 127 7.31 9.52 10.07
CA SER A 127 8.19 9.54 11.25
C SER A 127 7.67 10.44 12.39
N LEU A 128 6.82 11.43 12.08
CA LEU A 128 6.35 12.44 13.05
C LEU A 128 4.88 12.28 13.47
N CYS A 129 4.05 11.62 12.66
CA CYS A 129 2.65 11.37 13.02
C CYS A 129 2.53 10.06 13.81
N SER A 130 1.81 10.11 14.94
CA SER A 130 1.26 8.91 15.60
C SER A 130 0.49 8.07 14.57
N GLU A 131 0.30 6.78 14.85
CA GLU A 131 0.00 5.68 13.91
C GLU A 131 -1.20 5.83 12.93
N GLN A 132 -1.91 6.96 12.90
CA GLN A 132 -3.07 7.21 12.05
C GLN A 132 -3.01 8.62 11.43
N CYS A 133 -2.18 8.78 10.39
CA CYS A 133 -2.26 9.96 9.53
C CYS A 133 -3.16 9.66 8.33
N TRP A 134 -4.39 10.19 8.36
CA TRP A 134 -5.35 10.08 7.27
C TRP A 134 -5.24 11.25 6.32
N LEU A 135 -5.34 10.98 5.02
CA LEU A 135 -5.29 11.96 3.96
C LEU A 135 -6.57 11.91 3.11
N CYS A 136 -7.06 13.09 2.77
CA CYS A 136 -8.07 13.30 1.74
C CYS A 136 -7.37 13.82 0.48
N VAL A 137 -7.23 12.95 -0.52
CA VAL A 137 -6.63 13.28 -1.83
C VAL A 137 -7.69 13.03 -2.90
N ASP A 138 -8.26 14.08 -3.47
CA ASP A 138 -9.37 13.98 -4.43
C ASP A 138 -9.10 13.03 -5.62
N GLN A 139 -7.84 12.92 -6.06
CA GLN A 139 -7.46 12.02 -7.15
C GLN A 139 -7.56 10.54 -6.79
N VAL A 140 -7.43 10.20 -5.50
CA VAL A 140 -7.35 8.83 -4.99
C VAL A 140 -8.57 8.45 -4.16
N CYS A 141 -9.20 9.41 -3.48
CA CYS A 141 -10.34 9.17 -2.62
C CYS A 141 -11.68 9.14 -3.38
N THR A 142 -11.71 9.65 -4.61
CA THR A 142 -12.91 9.74 -5.44
C THR A 142 -12.78 8.86 -6.67
N ASP A 143 -13.78 8.03 -6.95
CA ASP A 143 -13.88 7.33 -8.21
C ASP A 143 -14.26 8.33 -9.32
N LYS A 144 -13.31 8.61 -10.20
CA LYS A 144 -13.50 9.57 -11.29
C LYS A 144 -14.36 9.02 -12.43
N ASN A 145 -14.56 7.70 -12.49
CA ASN A 145 -15.36 7.05 -13.53
C ASN A 145 -16.85 6.97 -13.16
N ASP A 146 -17.20 7.06 -11.88
CA ASP A 146 -18.58 7.20 -11.43
C ASP A 146 -18.94 8.69 -11.29
N ILE A 147 -19.64 9.24 -12.28
CA ILE A 147 -20.05 10.65 -12.32
C ILE A 147 -20.92 11.01 -11.11
N LEU A 148 -21.79 10.10 -10.67
CA LEU A 148 -22.69 10.36 -9.54
C LEU A 148 -21.91 10.43 -8.24
N GLU A 149 -20.98 9.49 -8.04
CA GLU A 149 -20.08 9.51 -6.89
C GLU A 149 -19.22 10.78 -6.90
N ARG A 150 -18.61 11.10 -8.04
CA ARG A 150 -17.77 12.28 -8.20
C ARG A 150 -18.53 13.55 -7.84
N ASN A 151 -19.74 13.72 -8.35
CA ASN A 151 -20.56 14.90 -8.04
C ASN A 151 -20.92 14.95 -6.55
N HIS A 152 -21.21 13.80 -5.93
CA HIS A 152 -21.47 13.72 -4.50
C HIS A 152 -20.23 14.11 -3.67
N GLN A 153 -19.04 13.60 -4.01
CA GLN A 153 -17.78 13.97 -3.34
C GLN A 153 -17.44 15.44 -3.53
N VAL A 154 -17.61 15.99 -4.74
CA VAL A 154 -17.39 17.42 -5.03
C VAL A 154 -18.28 18.31 -4.15
N ASN A 155 -19.55 17.94 -3.97
CA ASN A 155 -20.45 18.68 -3.08
C ASN A 155 -20.01 18.66 -1.61
N MET A 156 -19.25 17.64 -1.19
CA MET A 156 -18.70 17.54 0.17
C MET A 156 -17.31 18.19 0.31
N MET A 157 -16.61 18.54 -0.78
CA MET A 157 -15.23 19.02 -0.69
C MET A 157 -15.07 20.27 0.17
N ALA A 158 -16.03 21.19 0.15
CA ALA A 158 -16.00 22.37 1.02
C ALA A 158 -15.95 21.98 2.50
N ALA A 159 -16.81 21.04 2.92
CA ALA A 159 -16.85 20.51 4.28
C ALA A 159 -15.57 19.74 4.63
N ILE A 160 -15.12 18.85 3.74
CA ILE A 160 -13.89 18.06 3.92
C ILE A 160 -12.68 18.97 4.16
N TYR A 161 -12.53 20.07 3.40
CA TYR A 161 -11.41 20.98 3.57
C TYR A 161 -11.56 21.87 4.81
N SER A 162 -12.78 22.28 5.17
CA SER A 162 -13.00 23.07 6.39
C SER A 162 -12.79 22.28 7.68
N GLU A 163 -13.07 20.97 7.65
CA GLU A 163 -12.96 20.08 8.81
C GLU A 163 -11.61 19.37 8.89
N ALA A 164 -10.79 19.44 7.84
CA ALA A 164 -9.45 18.87 7.84
C ALA A 164 -8.57 19.53 8.93
N ARG A 165 -7.74 18.73 9.60
CA ARG A 165 -6.79 19.19 10.60
C ARG A 165 -5.84 20.25 10.04
N SER A 166 -5.40 20.04 8.80
CA SER A 166 -4.71 21.04 8.00
C SER A 166 -4.77 20.66 6.54
N THR A 167 -4.50 21.64 5.68
CA THR A 167 -4.28 21.42 4.26
C THR A 167 -2.79 21.33 3.98
N ILE A 168 -2.35 20.21 3.42
CA ILE A 168 -1.00 20.04 2.89
C ILE A 168 -1.00 20.60 1.48
N VAL A 169 -0.07 21.50 1.19
CA VAL A 169 0.11 22.08 -0.15
C VAL A 169 1.32 21.42 -0.80
N TRP A 170 1.11 20.81 -1.97
CA TRP A 170 2.16 20.20 -2.78
C TRP A 170 2.37 21.01 -4.07
N LEU A 171 3.51 21.71 -4.12
CA LEU A 171 3.97 22.44 -5.29
C LEU A 171 5.14 21.68 -5.90
N ALA A 172 4.99 21.29 -7.16
CA ALA A 172 5.96 20.48 -7.89
C ALA A 172 6.20 21.02 -9.29
#